data_AF-A0A9D3AXN3-F1
#
_entry.id   AF-A0A9D3AXN3-F1
#
_cell.length_a   1.000
_cell.length_b   1.000
_cell.length_c   1.000
_cell.angle_alpha   90.00
_cell.angle_beta   90.00
_cell.angle_gamma   90.00
#
_symmetry.space_group_name_H-M   'P 1'
#
loop_
_entity.id
_entity.type
_entity.pdbx_description
1 polymer ?
#
loop_
_entity_poly.entity_id
_entity_poly.type
_entity_poly.pdbx_seq_one_letter_code
_entity_poly.pdbx_strand_id
1 'polypeptide(L)'
;MVTSSTIKAFAKRVKVRFAYIPGAINGSLLYKVNVSADPRFDSNLTLEFREENHGARSFRFEACQISCVTCRKIRDNSVVRVEGKGAFAGTSFQRHFVAEFVDQPKPAENDAVQSFVIANFFSQGGVVKVPQGSLIATGKF
;
A
#
# COMPACT_ATOMS: atom_id res chain seq x y z
N MET A 1 -0.23 9.53 23.49
CA MET A 1 -0.58 8.19 23.00
C MET A 1 0.00 8.05 21.60
N VAL A 2 0.79 7.01 21.36
CA VAL A 2 1.36 6.73 20.04
C VAL A 2 0.30 6.01 19.22
N THR A 3 -0.07 6.56 18.07
CA THR A 3 -1.11 6.01 17.19
C THR A 3 -0.44 5.14 16.14
N SER A 4 -0.66 3.83 16.20
CA SER A 4 -0.25 2.87 15.18
C SER A 4 -1.46 2.43 14.35
N SER A 5 -1.25 2.24 13.05
CA SER A 5 -2.27 1.77 12.10
C SER A 5 -1.76 0.47 11.49
N THR A 6 -2.43 -0.67 11.73
CA THR A 6 -2.08 -1.95 11.10
C THR A 6 -3.07 -2.28 10.00
N ILE A 7 -2.56 -2.59 8.81
CA ILE A 7 -3.28 -2.92 7.59
C ILE A 7 -2.86 -4.31 7.17
N LYS A 8 -3.85 -5.19 6.94
CA LYS A 8 -3.66 -6.45 6.22
C LYS A 8 -4.78 -6.59 5.20
N ALA A 9 -4.55 -6.01 4.03
CA ALA A 9 -5.50 -5.98 2.94
C ALA A 9 -5.14 -7.01 1.88
N PHE A 10 -6.14 -7.67 1.30
CA PHE A 10 -5.95 -8.64 0.24
C PHE A 10 -6.99 -8.46 -0.86
N ALA A 11 -6.55 -8.49 -2.11
CA ALA A 11 -7.40 -8.39 -3.28
C ALA A 11 -6.97 -9.37 -4.37
N LYS A 12 -7.95 -9.99 -5.04
CA LYS A 12 -7.73 -10.92 -6.17
C LYS A 12 -8.09 -10.26 -7.49
N ARG A 13 -7.57 -10.79 -8.61
CA ARG A 13 -7.90 -10.36 -9.98
C ARG A 13 -7.72 -8.85 -10.21
N VAL A 14 -6.68 -8.27 -9.60
CA VAL A 14 -6.33 -6.87 -9.77
C VAL A 14 -5.47 -6.70 -11.00
N LYS A 15 -5.81 -5.72 -11.83
CA LYS A 15 -5.01 -5.29 -12.99
C LYS A 15 -3.92 -4.33 -12.52
N VAL A 16 -2.67 -4.72 -12.69
CA VAL A 16 -1.50 -3.90 -12.38
C VAL A 16 -0.69 -3.61 -13.63
N ARG A 17 0.17 -2.59 -13.58
CA ARG A 17 1.11 -2.26 -14.66
C ARG A 17 2.53 -2.38 -14.14
N PHE A 18 3.39 -2.95 -14.97
CA PHE A 18 4.83 -2.97 -14.76
C PHE A 18 5.50 -2.01 -15.75
N ALA A 19 6.55 -1.33 -15.31
CA ALA A 19 7.34 -0.48 -16.19
C ALA A 19 7.95 -1.34 -17.31
N TYR A 20 7.98 -0.79 -18.53
CA TYR A 20 8.55 -1.45 -19.72
C TYR A 20 7.87 -2.75 -20.17
N ILE A 21 6.76 -3.14 -19.54
CA ILE A 21 5.94 -4.27 -19.99
C ILE A 21 4.66 -3.73 -20.63
N PRO A 22 4.38 -4.07 -21.91
CA PRO A 22 3.15 -3.66 -22.55
C PRO A 22 1.95 -4.37 -21.91
N GLY A 23 0.87 -3.62 -21.67
CA GLY A 23 -0.38 -4.14 -21.14
C GLY A 23 -0.50 -4.15 -19.61
N ALA A 24 -1.65 -4.62 -19.12
CA ALA A 24 -1.89 -4.84 -17.70
C ALA A 24 -1.76 -6.34 -17.39
N ILE A 25 -1.26 -6.65 -16.20
CA ILE A 25 -1.09 -8.02 -15.71
C ILE A 25 -2.11 -8.25 -14.60
N ASN A 26 -2.77 -9.40 -14.61
CA ASN A 26 -3.70 -9.79 -13.57
C ASN A 26 -2.99 -10.55 -12.47
N GLY A 27 -3.33 -10.23 -11.23
CA GLY A 27 -2.82 -10.97 -10.08
C GLY A 27 -3.56 -10.65 -8.80
N SER A 28 -3.03 -11.20 -7.71
CA SER A 28 -3.47 -10.88 -6.36
C SER A 28 -2.49 -9.94 -5.67
N LEU A 29 -3.01 -9.03 -4.86
CA LEU A 29 -2.23 -8.09 -4.06
C LEU A 29 -2.48 -8.35 -2.58
N LEU A 30 -1.41 -8.40 -1.80
CA LEU A 30 -1.43 -8.41 -0.36
C LEU A 30 -0.66 -7.19 0.14
N TYR A 31 -1.35 -6.32 0.87
CA TYR A 31 -0.78 -5.13 1.49
C TYR A 31 -0.69 -5.39 2.98
N LYS A 32 0.50 -5.19 3.54
CA LYS A 32 0.70 -5.12 4.97
C LYS A 32 1.27 -3.75 5.29
N VAL A 33 0.66 -3.01 6.18
CA VAL A 33 1.17 -1.70 6.59
C VAL A 33 1.07 -1.63 8.10
N ASN A 34 2.13 -1.21 8.75
CA ASN A 34 2.13 -0.78 10.13
C ASN A 34 2.74 0.61 10.10
N VAL A 35 1.94 1.65 10.30
CA VAL A 35 2.43 3.03 10.26
C VAL A 35 2.18 3.68 11.60
N SER A 36 3.25 4.21 12.19
CA SER A 36 3.23 5.04 13.39
C SER A 36 3.43 6.50 13.00
N ALA A 37 2.76 7.41 13.69
CA ALA A 37 2.98 8.85 13.53
C ALA A 37 4.33 9.32 14.11
N ASP A 38 4.96 8.53 14.98
CA ASP A 38 6.28 8.84 15.53
C ASP A 38 7.37 8.10 14.72
N PRO A 39 8.33 8.83 14.09
CA PRO A 39 9.40 8.26 13.28
C PRO A 39 10.37 7.34 14.05
N ARG A 40 10.27 7.24 15.38
CA ARG A 40 11.06 6.30 16.20
C ARG A 40 10.53 4.86 16.20
N PHE A 41 9.32 4.61 15.67
CA PHE A 41 8.75 3.27 15.61
C PHE A 41 8.93 2.66 14.22
N ASP A 42 9.18 1.35 14.18
CA ASP A 42 9.30 0.49 12.99
C ASP A 42 8.01 0.50 12.16
N SER A 43 7.79 1.61 11.45
CA SER A 43 6.73 1.69 10.46
C SER A 43 7.18 0.80 9.30
N ASN A 44 6.43 -0.27 9.05
CA ASN A 44 6.72 -1.23 7.98
C ASN A 44 5.60 -1.16 6.95
N LEU A 45 5.95 -1.17 5.67
CA LEU A 45 5.00 -1.35 4.60
C LEU A 45 5.52 -2.45 3.67
N THR A 46 4.72 -3.49 3.48
CA THR A 46 5.01 -4.59 2.55
C THR A 46 3.90 -4.65 1.51
N LEU A 47 4.32 -4.78 0.25
CA LEU A 47 3.46 -5.16 -0.86
C LEU A 47 3.91 -6.50 -1.41
N GLU A 48 2.98 -7.43 -1.56
CA GLU A 48 3.20 -8.67 -2.29
C GLU A 48 2.23 -8.75 -3.46
N PHE A 49 2.76 -8.98 -4.65
CA PHE A 49 1.99 -9.25 -5.85
C PHE A 49 2.23 -10.68 -6.31
N ARG A 50 1.16 -11.41 -6.60
CA ARG A 50 1.20 -12.75 -7.19
C ARG A 50 0.48 -12.76 -8.51
N GLU A 51 1.22 -12.95 -9.60
CA GLU A 51 0.66 -13.07 -10.95
C GLU A 51 -0.17 -14.35 -11.06
N GLU A 52 -1.36 -14.27 -11.68
CA GLU A 52 -2.26 -15.43 -11.83
C GLU A 52 -1.79 -16.40 -12.93
N ASN A 53 -1.06 -15.91 -13.94
CA ASN A 53 -0.60 -16.69 -15.08
C ASN A 53 0.91 -16.92 -15.00
N HIS A 54 1.33 -18.12 -14.57
CA HIS A 54 2.73 -18.61 -14.50
C HIS A 54 3.66 -17.93 -13.48
N GLY A 55 3.21 -16.90 -12.75
CA GLY A 55 3.91 -16.39 -11.56
C GLY A 55 5.21 -15.62 -11.82
N ALA A 56 5.67 -15.52 -13.08
CA ALA A 56 6.97 -14.98 -13.47
C ALA A 56 7.22 -13.53 -13.00
N ARG A 57 6.16 -12.77 -12.73
CA ARG A 57 6.21 -11.37 -12.29
C ARG A 57 5.74 -11.16 -10.87
N SER A 58 5.61 -12.24 -10.09
CA SER A 58 5.32 -12.14 -8.67
C SER A 58 6.50 -11.53 -7.93
N PHE A 59 6.23 -10.65 -6.97
CA PHE A 59 7.28 -10.03 -6.17
C PHE A 59 6.79 -9.72 -4.76
N ARG A 60 7.75 -9.56 -3.85
CA ARG A 60 7.53 -8.98 -2.52
C ARG A 60 8.43 -7.76 -2.39
N PHE A 61 7.82 -6.62 -2.10
CA PHE A 61 8.47 -5.34 -1.87
C PHE A 61 8.25 -4.93 -0.41
N GLU A 62 9.30 -4.51 0.26
CA GLU A 62 9.27 -4.13 1.67
C GLU A 62 9.93 -2.76 1.86
N ALA A 63 9.23 -1.84 2.52
CA ALA A 63 9.72 -0.53 2.86
C ALA A 63 10.85 -0.67 3.87
N CYS A 64 12.02 -0.12 3.54
CA CYS A 64 13.17 -0.05 4.43
C CYS A 64 13.26 1.31 5.14
N GLN A 65 12.61 2.33 4.58
CA GLN A 65 12.57 3.68 5.13
C GLN A 65 11.26 4.34 4.74
N ILE A 66 10.53 4.87 5.71
CA ILE A 66 9.37 5.74 5.48
C ILE A 66 9.82 7.17 5.73
N SER A 67 9.73 8.01 4.71
CA SER A 67 10.18 9.40 4.76
C SER A 67 9.04 10.37 5.07
N CYS A 68 7.81 10.01 4.71
CA CYS A 68 6.66 10.87 4.91
C CYS A 68 5.40 10.04 5.13
N VAL A 69 4.61 10.44 6.13
CA VAL A 69 3.24 9.97 6.34
C VAL A 69 2.39 11.20 6.50
N THR A 70 1.39 11.34 5.62
CA THR A 70 0.38 12.39 5.75
C THR A 70 -0.98 11.74 5.88
N CYS A 71 -1.84 12.34 6.70
CA CYS A 71 -3.24 12.01 6.74
C CYS A 71 -4.03 13.29 6.51
N ARG A 72 -4.92 13.24 5.53
CA ARG A 72 -5.82 14.35 5.23
C ARG A 72 -7.26 13.86 5.32
N LYS A 73 -8.11 14.65 5.96
CA LYS A 73 -9.54 14.39 5.96
C LYS A 73 -10.16 14.98 4.70
N ILE A 74 -10.84 14.16 3.90
CA ILE A 74 -11.60 14.60 2.73
C ILE A 74 -13.05 14.19 2.95
N ARG A 75 -13.90 15.19 3.25
CA ARG A 75 -15.27 14.98 3.74
C ARG A 75 -15.24 14.07 4.99
N ASP A 76 -15.84 12.89 4.89
CA ASP A 76 -15.87 11.91 5.96
C ASP A 76 -14.66 10.97 5.92
N ASN A 77 -13.95 10.85 4.80
CA ASN A 77 -12.88 9.86 4.63
C ASN A 77 -11.54 10.39 5.15
N SER A 78 -10.71 9.49 5.67
CA SER A 78 -9.31 9.75 6.01
C SER A 78 -8.42 9.19 4.91
N VAL A 79 -7.70 10.06 4.21
CA VAL A 79 -6.75 9.66 3.16
C VAL A 79 -5.35 9.68 3.76
N VAL A 80 -4.76 8.50 3.91
CA VAL A 80 -3.40 8.30 4.40
C VAL A 80 -2.48 8.10 3.21
N ARG A 81 -1.46 8.95 3.08
CA ARG A 81 -0.43 8.83 2.06
C ARG A 81 0.91 8.53 2.74
N VAL A 82 1.56 7.48 2.27
CA VAL A 82 2.85 7.01 2.77
C VAL A 82 3.86 7.05 1.63
N GLU A 83 5.02 7.67 1.89
CA GLU A 83 6.12 7.77 0.94
C GLU A 83 7.41 7.31 1.59
N GLY A 84 8.30 6.74 0.77
CA GLY A 84 9.56 6.22 1.28
C GLY A 84 10.36 5.45 0.26
N LYS A 85 11.28 4.64 0.77
CA LYS A 85 12.10 3.71 -0.01
C LYS A 85 11.88 2.29 0.49
N GLY A 86 11.86 1.35 -0.44
CA GLY A 86 11.81 -0.07 -0.13
C GLY A 86 12.61 -0.89 -1.12
N ALA A 87 12.80 -2.16 -0.82
CA ALA A 87 13.55 -3.10 -1.64
C ALA A 87 12.70 -4.34 -1.94
N PHE A 88 13.05 -5.05 -3.01
CA PHE A 88 12.48 -6.37 -3.27
C PHE A 88 13.17 -7.40 -2.37
N ALA A 89 12.43 -8.42 -1.96
CA ALA A 89 12.98 -9.52 -1.16
C ALA A 89 14.26 -10.09 -1.81
N GLY A 90 15.35 -10.17 -1.05
CA GLY A 90 16.64 -10.64 -1.52
C GLY A 90 17.46 -9.64 -2.35
N THR A 91 17.05 -8.37 -2.43
CA THR A 91 17.78 -7.32 -3.14
C THR A 91 18.16 -6.17 -2.20
N SER A 92 19.31 -5.54 -2.44
CA SER A 92 19.72 -4.29 -1.78
C SER A 92 19.30 -3.04 -2.56
N PHE A 93 18.76 -3.20 -3.77
CA PHE A 93 18.37 -2.10 -4.63
C PHE A 93 17.06 -1.47 -4.14
N GLN A 94 17.18 -0.27 -3.58
CA GLN A 94 16.04 0.47 -3.07
C GLN A 94 15.35 1.28 -4.17
N ARG A 95 14.02 1.33 -4.13
CA ARG A 95 13.20 2.17 -4.99
C ARG A 95 12.28 3.04 -4.16
N HIS A 96 12.07 4.25 -4.65
CA HIS A 96 11.05 5.13 -4.10
C HIS A 96 9.65 4.53 -4.33
N PHE A 97 8.79 4.66 -3.34
CA PHE A 97 7.39 4.28 -3.45
C PHE A 97 6.47 5.37 -2.91
N VAL A 98 5.24 5.37 -3.41
CA VAL A 98 4.12 6.16 -2.89
C VAL A 98 2.91 5.24 -2.79
N ALA A 99 2.27 5.23 -1.64
CA ALA A 99 1.04 4.48 -1.41
C ALA A 99 -0.03 5.40 -0.81
N GLU A 100 -1.25 5.29 -1.30
CA GLU A 100 -2.39 6.04 -0.81
C GLU A 100 -3.51 5.09 -0.38
N PHE A 101 -4.00 5.31 0.82
CA PHE A 101 -5.00 4.52 1.52
C PHE A 101 -6.17 5.44 1.89
N VAL A 102 -7.38 4.89 1.88
CA VAL A 102 -8.61 5.60 2.23
C VAL A 102 -9.32 4.79 3.30
N ASP A 103 -9.30 5.29 4.53
CA ASP A 103 -10.10 4.80 5.64
C ASP A 103 -11.49 5.46 5.56
N GLN A 104 -12.52 4.63 5.49
CA GLN A 104 -13.91 5.06 5.40
C GLN A 104 -14.61 4.89 6.76
N PRO A 105 -15.16 5.96 7.35
CA PRO A 105 -15.71 5.89 8.71
C PRO A 105 -17.06 5.17 8.78
N LYS A 106 -17.69 4.90 7.63
CA LYS A 106 -19.04 4.33 7.59
C LYS A 106 -18.96 2.79 7.60
N PRO A 107 -19.66 2.12 8.53
CA PRO A 107 -19.71 0.65 8.62
C PRO A 107 -20.11 -0.10 7.35
N ALA A 108 -20.86 0.56 6.47
CA ALA A 108 -21.36 -0.03 5.23
C ALA A 108 -20.42 0.15 4.03
N GLU A 109 -19.32 0.92 4.16
CA GLU A 109 -18.39 1.17 3.07
C GLU A 109 -17.04 0.50 3.34
N ASN A 110 -16.38 0.00 2.29
CA ASN A 110 -15.10 -0.70 2.40
C ASN A 110 -13.95 0.30 2.35
N ASP A 111 -12.96 0.15 3.21
CA ASP A 111 -11.70 0.89 3.06
C ASP A 111 -11.08 0.62 1.67
N ALA A 112 -10.13 1.46 1.26
CA ALA A 112 -9.52 1.28 -0.05
C ALA A 112 -8.02 1.56 -0.11
N VAL A 113 -7.31 0.76 -0.89
CA VAL A 113 -6.00 1.14 -1.42
C VAL A 113 -6.23 1.91 -2.72
N GLN A 114 -6.10 3.23 -2.64
CA GLN A 114 -6.35 4.14 -3.75
C GLN A 114 -5.28 4.02 -4.83
N SER A 115 -4.02 3.93 -4.43
CA SER A 115 -2.89 3.70 -5.33
C SER A 115 -1.70 3.09 -4.60
N PHE A 116 -0.89 2.33 -5.33
CA PHE A 116 0.43 1.92 -4.88
C PHE A 116 1.40 1.97 -6.07
N VAL A 117 2.43 2.79 -5.98
CA VAL A 117 3.42 3.02 -7.04
C VAL A 117 4.82 2.77 -6.51
N ILE A 118 5.57 1.91 -7.20
CA ILE A 118 7.02 1.73 -7.03
C ILE A 118 7.68 2.35 -8.27
N ALA A 119 8.46 3.39 -8.06
CA ALA A 119 9.02 4.20 -9.14
C ALA A 119 9.79 3.33 -10.16
N ASN A 120 9.50 3.56 -11.44
CA ASN A 120 10.10 2.86 -12.58
C ASN A 120 9.99 1.32 -12.51
N PHE A 121 8.98 0.77 -11.82
CA PHE A 121 8.80 -0.68 -11.70
C PHE A 121 7.34 -1.13 -11.73
N PHE A 122 6.50 -0.64 -10.82
CA PHE A 122 5.15 -1.17 -10.61
C PHE A 122 4.17 -0.06 -10.30
N SER A 123 2.94 -0.21 -10.79
CA SER A 123 1.81 0.60 -10.36
C SER A 123 0.53 -0.23 -10.31
N GLN A 124 -0.16 -0.17 -9.18
CA GLN A 124 -1.56 -0.52 -9.08
C GLN A 124 -2.36 0.73 -9.45
N GLY A 125 -2.97 0.71 -10.63
CA GLY A 125 -3.96 1.71 -11.03
C GLY A 125 -5.36 1.30 -10.58
N GLY A 126 -6.14 2.27 -10.08
CA GLY A 126 -7.53 2.05 -9.68
C GLY A 126 -7.71 1.66 -8.21
N VAL A 127 -8.92 1.93 -7.70
CA VAL A 127 -9.30 1.73 -6.30
C VAL A 127 -9.47 0.25 -6.02
N VAL A 128 -8.65 -0.29 -5.13
CA VAL A 128 -8.80 -1.66 -4.60
C VAL A 128 -9.53 -1.58 -3.27
N LYS A 129 -10.80 -2.02 -3.26
CA LYS A 129 -11.60 -2.11 -2.03
C LYS A 129 -11.08 -3.24 -1.16
N VAL A 130 -10.96 -2.97 0.14
CA VAL A 130 -10.52 -3.89 1.18
C VAL A 130 -11.54 -3.86 2.31
N PRO A 131 -11.69 -4.93 3.11
CA PRO A 131 -12.71 -4.96 4.16
C PRO A 131 -12.60 -3.75 5.08
N GLN A 132 -13.73 -3.16 5.46
CA GLN A 132 -13.77 -2.05 6.40
C GLN A 132 -13.05 -2.38 7.72
N GLY A 133 -12.35 -1.41 8.30
CA GLY A 133 -11.55 -1.56 9.51
C GLY A 133 -10.20 -2.23 9.27
N SER A 134 -9.87 -2.54 8.00
CA SER A 134 -8.52 -2.95 7.61
C SER A 134 -7.58 -1.76 7.57
N LEU A 135 -8.09 -0.55 7.36
CA LEU A 135 -7.36 0.70 7.45
C LEU A 135 -7.89 1.44 8.67
N ILE A 136 -7.12 1.47 9.76
CA ILE A 136 -7.52 2.21 10.96
C ILE A 136 -6.58 3.40 11.10
N ALA A 137 -6.98 4.57 10.61
CA ALA A 137 -6.22 5.79 10.80
C ALA A 137 -6.51 6.37 12.20
N THR A 138 -5.78 5.91 13.22
CA THR A 138 -6.01 6.33 14.62
C THR A 138 -5.41 7.70 14.99
N GLY A 139 -4.80 8.42 14.05
CA GLY A 139 -4.07 9.66 14.32
C GLY A 139 -4.94 10.93 14.37
N LYS A 140 -4.88 11.68 15.48
CA LYS A 140 -4.91 13.15 15.39
C LYS A 140 -3.50 13.56 14.93
N PHE A 141 -3.41 14.08 13.71
CA PHE A 141 -2.18 14.70 13.19
C PHE A 141 -2.18 16.17 13.58
#